data_AF-A0A9X9A8N1-F1
#
_entry.id   AF-A0A9X9A8N1-F1
#
_cell.length_a   1.000
_cell.length_b   1.000
_cell.length_c   1.000
_cell.angle_alpha   90.00
_cell.angle_beta   90.00
_cell.angle_gamma   90.00
#
_symmetry.space_group_name_H-M   'P 1'
#
loop_
_entity.id
_entity.type
_entity.pdbx_description
1 polymer ?
#
loop_
_entity_poly.entity_id
_entity_poly.type
_entity_poly.pdbx_seq_one_letter_code
_entity_poly.pdbx_strand_id
1 'polypeptide(L)'
;MGITFIFICIILVASILQASTGFGFSIMATPFLLMLFLPQEAIQINIILSLIISISLIWKIRMDVDFVLLKRFIFGSIVGVPFGILIFISVNINTFKLAVSILLLLLTLLLICNVKVRSTQSRDFIVGGLSGL
;
A
#
# COMPACT_ATOMS: atom_id res chain seq x y z
N MET A 1 -1.30 -23.49 15.35
CA MET A 1 -0.31 -22.71 16.16
C MET A 1 0.79 -22.08 15.30
N GLY A 2 1.44 -22.81 14.37
CA GLY A 2 2.56 -22.25 13.57
C GLY A 2 2.20 -21.05 12.67
N ILE A 3 1.07 -21.11 11.96
CA ILE A 3 0.65 -20.04 11.03
C ILE A 3 0.38 -18.72 11.76
N THR A 4 -0.25 -18.79 12.94
CA THR A 4 -0.55 -17.60 13.76
C THR A 4 0.73 -16.91 14.24
N PHE A 5 1.75 -17.69 14.61
CA PHE A 5 3.04 -17.13 15.02
C PHE A 5 3.74 -16.41 13.85
N ILE A 6 3.77 -17.05 12.67
CA ILE A 6 4.32 -16.45 11.45
C ILE A 6 3.60 -15.14 11.11
N PHE A 7 2.26 -15.15 11.15
CA PHE A 7 1.43 -13.97 10.90
C PHE A 7 1.75 -12.81 11.86
N ILE A 8 1.88 -13.09 13.16
CA ILE A 8 2.24 -12.07 14.16
C ILE A 8 3.62 -11.50 13.88
N CYS A 9 4.62 -12.34 13.58
CA CYS A 9 5.96 -11.88 13.24
C CYS A 9 5.96 -10.98 12.00
N ILE A 10 5.23 -11.36 10.94
CA ILE A 10 5.12 -10.55 9.72
C ILE A 10 4.52 -9.18 10.05
N ILE A 11 3.39 -9.15 10.77
CA ILE A 11 2.71 -7.89 11.11
C ILE A 11 3.62 -6.99 11.94
N LEU A 12 4.35 -7.56 12.91
CA LEU A 12 5.24 -6.81 13.77
C LEU A 12 6.34 -6.13 12.94
N VAL A 13 7.03 -6.89 12.07
CA VAL A 13 8.07 -6.35 11.19
C VAL A 13 7.51 -5.32 10.22
N ALA A 14 6.38 -5.62 9.59
CA ALA A 14 5.72 -4.72 8.65
C ALA A 14 5.29 -3.40 9.31
N SER A 15 4.81 -3.45 10.56
CA SER A 15 4.36 -2.26 11.31
C SER A 15 5.54 -1.34 11.65
N ILE A 16 6.69 -1.91 12.01
CA ILE A 16 7.93 -1.15 12.22
C ILE A 16 8.33 -0.44 10.92
N LEU A 17 8.29 -1.15 9.79
CA LEU A 17 8.61 -0.55 8.50
C LEU A 17 7.66 0.60 8.13
N GLN A 18 6.36 0.49 8.40
CA GLN A 18 5.42 1.59 8.18
C GLN A 18 5.68 2.78 9.10
N ALA A 19 6.06 2.56 10.36
CA ALA A 19 6.42 3.67 11.23
C ALA A 19 7.65 4.45 10.73
N SER A 20 8.60 3.76 10.08
CA SER A 20 9.80 4.40 9.51
C SER A 20 9.61 5.00 8.11
N THR A 21 8.74 4.42 7.29
CA THR A 21 8.62 4.77 5.85
C THR A 21 7.26 5.37 5.45
N GLY A 22 6.26 5.30 6.33
CA GLY A 22 4.88 5.74 6.08
C GLY A 22 3.99 4.73 5.33
N PHE A 23 4.56 3.88 4.45
CA PHE A 23 3.80 2.93 3.62
C PHE A 23 4.41 1.50 3.57
N GLY A 24 5.51 1.27 4.29
CA GLY A 24 6.26 0.01 4.25
C GLY A 24 5.50 -1.22 4.74
N PHE A 25 4.43 -1.06 5.53
CA PHE A 25 3.60 -2.18 5.96
C PHE A 25 2.96 -2.86 4.78
N SER A 26 2.29 -2.12 3.89
CA SER A 26 1.56 -2.73 2.79
C SER A 26 2.51 -3.42 1.81
N ILE A 27 3.68 -2.83 1.54
CA ILE A 27 4.71 -3.46 0.67
C ILE A 27 5.20 -4.77 1.29
N MET A 28 5.52 -4.76 2.59
CA MET A 28 6.07 -5.94 3.25
C MET A 28 5.00 -7.01 3.51
N ALA A 29 3.82 -6.63 4.00
CA ALA A 29 2.78 -7.56 4.43
C ALA A 29 2.06 -8.24 3.26
N THR A 30 1.82 -7.54 2.15
CA THR A 30 1.04 -8.09 1.01
C THR A 30 1.54 -9.44 0.50
N PRO A 31 2.81 -9.66 0.14
CA PRO A 31 3.26 -10.94 -0.39
C PRO A 31 3.08 -12.09 0.61
N PHE A 32 3.33 -11.85 1.90
CA PHE A 32 3.16 -12.88 2.92
C PHE A 32 1.68 -13.13 3.24
N LEU A 33 0.85 -12.09 3.31
CA LEU A 33 -0.59 -12.24 3.49
C LEU A 33 -1.23 -13.02 2.34
N LEU A 34 -0.79 -12.79 1.09
CA LEU A 34 -1.21 -13.55 -0.10
C LEU A 34 -0.71 -15.00 -0.13
N MET A 35 0.25 -15.35 0.73
CA MET A 35 0.73 -16.71 0.92
C MET A 35 -0.05 -17.44 2.03
N LEU A 36 -0.61 -16.70 2.99
CA LEU A 36 -1.35 -17.23 4.13
C LEU A 36 -2.88 -17.23 3.94
N PHE A 37 -3.41 -16.28 3.19
CA PHE A 37 -4.85 -16.04 3.04
C PHE A 37 -5.26 -15.89 1.58
N LEU A 38 -6.57 -15.95 1.31
CA LEU A 38 -7.12 -15.58 0.00
C LEU A 38 -6.87 -14.08 -0.25
N PRO A 39 -6.66 -13.65 -1.50
CA PRO A 39 -6.40 -12.25 -1.83
C PRO A 39 -7.39 -11.25 -1.24
N GLN A 40 -8.68 -11.57 -1.23
CA GLN A 40 -9.68 -10.69 -0.65
C GLN A 40 -9.45 -10.46 0.86
N GLU A 41 -9.21 -11.52 1.63
CA GLU A 41 -8.92 -11.43 3.06
C GLU A 41 -7.59 -10.73 3.32
N ALA A 42 -6.55 -11.08 2.55
CA ALA A 42 -5.23 -10.48 2.66
C ALA A 42 -5.26 -8.96 2.45
N ILE A 43 -5.97 -8.49 1.43
CA ILE A 43 -6.11 -7.05 1.13
C ILE A 43 -6.91 -6.35 2.23
N GLN A 44 -8.02 -6.95 2.68
CA GLN A 44 -8.84 -6.37 3.75
C GLN A 44 -8.06 -6.21 5.05
N ILE A 45 -7.35 -7.25 5.49
CA ILE A 45 -6.48 -7.21 6.66
C ILE A 45 -5.43 -6.12 6.49
N ASN A 46 -4.80 -6.04 5.31
CA ASN A 46 -3.76 -5.05 5.05
C ASN A 46 -4.28 -3.62 5.14
N ILE A 47 -5.39 -3.31 4.47
CA ILE A 47 -6.00 -1.97 4.48
C ILE A 47 -6.38 -1.56 5.90
N ILE A 48 -7.03 -2.45 6.67
CA ILE A 48 -7.46 -2.13 8.03
C ILE A 48 -6.26 -1.85 8.94
N LEU A 49 -5.26 -2.73 8.97
CA LEU A 49 -4.09 -2.56 9.84
C LEU A 49 -3.26 -1.33 9.44
N SER A 50 -3.00 -1.15 8.14
CA SER A 50 -2.23 -0.01 7.65
C SER A 50 -2.94 1.31 7.94
N LEU A 51 -4.27 1.38 7.82
CA LEU A 51 -5.04 2.57 8.18
C LEU A 51 -4.95 2.88 9.67
N ILE A 52 -5.08 1.88 10.54
CA ILE A 52 -4.97 2.07 12.00
C ILE A 52 -3.59 2.67 12.35
N ILE A 53 -2.51 2.11 11.78
CA ILE A 53 -1.15 2.58 11.99
C ILE A 53 -0.98 4.01 11.45
N SER A 54 -1.46 4.28 10.24
CA SER A 54 -1.40 5.61 9.61
C SER A 54 -2.17 6.67 10.40
N ILE A 55 -3.34 6.34 10.93
CA ILE A 55 -4.14 7.25 11.78
C ILE A 55 -3.38 7.55 13.09
N SER A 56 -2.76 6.55 13.70
CA SER A 56 -1.93 6.77 14.89
C SER A 56 -0.72 7.66 14.59
N LEU A 57 -0.06 7.43 13.45
CA LEU A 57 1.09 8.24 13.01
C LEU A 57 0.67 9.69 12.70
N ILE A 58 -0.41 9.89 11.96
CA ILE A 58 -0.82 11.24 11.54
C ILE A 58 -1.16 12.12 12.73
N TRP A 59 -1.75 11.57 13.79
CA TRP A 59 -1.97 12.32 15.03
C TRP A 59 -0.68 12.85 15.65
N LYS A 60 0.41 12.09 15.55
CA LYS A 60 1.73 12.48 16.09
C LYS A 60 2.43 13.53 15.23
N ILE A 61 2.28 13.46 13.90
CA ILE A 61 2.99 14.35 12.96
C ILE A 61 2.13 15.45 12.34
N ARG A 62 0.87 15.61 12.78
CA ARG A 62 -0.12 16.52 12.16
C ARG A 62 0.33 17.98 11.96
N MET A 63 1.30 18.44 12.76
CA MET A 63 1.82 19.81 12.66
C MET A 63 2.77 20.00 11.47
N ASP A 64 3.42 18.93 11.01
CA ASP A 64 4.38 18.93 9.90
C ASP A 64 3.75 18.46 8.58
N VAL A 65 2.44 18.18 8.55
CA VAL A 65 1.73 17.69 7.37
C VAL A 65 1.38 18.84 6.42
N ASP A 66 1.82 18.74 5.17
CA ASP A 66 1.33 19.60 4.09
C ASP A 66 -0.09 19.19 3.68
N PHE A 67 -1.08 19.91 4.22
CA PHE A 67 -2.50 19.68 3.93
C PHE A 67 -2.88 19.94 2.46
N VAL A 68 -2.10 20.74 1.72
CA VAL A 68 -2.37 21.00 0.30
C VAL A 68 -1.99 19.78 -0.53
N LEU A 69 -0.80 19.22 -0.28
CA LEU A 69 -0.37 17.97 -0.94
C LEU A 69 -1.31 16.81 -0.58
N LEU A 70 -1.67 16.68 0.69
CA LEU A 70 -2.58 15.63 1.17
C LEU A 70 -3.93 15.66 0.44
N LYS A 71 -4.55 16.85 0.32
CA LYS A 71 -5.83 16.99 -0.41
C LYS A 71 -5.71 16.53 -1.85
N ARG A 72 -4.60 16.84 -2.52
CA ARG A 72 -4.39 16.51 -3.94
C ARG A 72 -4.25 14.99 -4.13
N PHE A 73 -3.57 14.31 -3.21
CA PHE A 73 -3.56 12.84 -3.20
C PHE A 73 -4.95 12.26 -2.95
N ILE A 74 -5.69 12.76 -1.95
CA ILE A 74 -7.06 12.29 -1.66
C ILE A 74 -7.97 12.43 -2.89
N PHE A 75 -7.96 13.58 -3.55
CA PHE A 75 -8.76 13.80 -4.76
C PHE A 75 -8.35 12.87 -5.90
N GLY A 76 -7.04 12.64 -6.10
CA GLY A 76 -6.57 11.64 -7.06
C GLY A 76 -7.08 10.23 -6.71
N SER A 77 -6.94 9.82 -5.46
CA SER A 77 -7.32 8.48 -4.99
C SER A 77 -8.82 8.22 -5.08
N ILE A 78 -9.67 9.22 -4.84
CA ILE A 78 -11.14 9.08 -5.00
C ILE A 78 -11.51 8.63 -6.42
N VAL A 79 -10.77 9.08 -7.43
CA VAL A 79 -10.99 8.66 -8.83
C VAL A 79 -10.36 7.29 -9.11
N GLY A 80 -9.24 6.97 -8.45
CA GLY A 80 -8.58 5.67 -8.56
C GLY A 80 -9.39 4.50 -7.99
N VAL A 81 -9.99 4.68 -6.81
CA VAL A 81 -10.75 3.65 -6.08
C VAL A 81 -11.84 2.96 -6.89
N PRO A 82 -12.78 3.66 -7.57
CA PRO A 82 -13.81 2.98 -8.36
C PRO A 82 -13.19 2.18 -9.52
N PHE A 83 -12.12 2.68 -10.14
CA PHE A 83 -11.39 1.94 -11.16
C PHE A 83 -10.70 0.70 -10.60
N GLY A 84 -10.04 0.81 -9.45
CA GLY A 84 -9.41 -0.30 -8.74
C GLY A 84 -10.40 -1.41 -8.39
N ILE A 85 -11.58 -1.04 -7.88
CA ILE A 85 -12.65 -1.99 -7.56
C ILE A 85 -13.15 -2.70 -8.83
N LEU A 86 -13.37 -1.97 -9.93
CA LEU A 86 -13.79 -2.58 -11.21
C LEU A 86 -12.77 -3.59 -11.74
N ILE A 87 -11.48 -3.26 -11.64
CA ILE A 87 -10.38 -4.16 -12.02
C ILE A 87 -10.36 -5.37 -11.08
N PHE A 88 -10.49 -5.15 -9.77
CA PHE A 88 -10.48 -6.22 -8.77
C PHE A 88 -11.59 -7.24 -8.99
N ILE A 89 -12.81 -6.80 -9.31
CA ILE A 89 -13.95 -7.69 -9.57
C ILE A 89 -13.80 -8.44 -10.91
N SER A 90 -13.14 -7.83 -11.89
CA SER A 90 -13.00 -8.40 -13.24
C SER A 90 -11.84 -9.38 -13.37
N VAL A 91 -10.85 -9.34 -12.46
CA VAL A 91 -9.61 -10.09 -12.56
C VAL A 91 -9.66 -11.38 -11.74
N ASN A 92 -9.19 -12.49 -12.31
CA ASN A 92 -9.08 -13.77 -11.61
C ASN A 92 -8.01 -13.72 -10.50
N ILE A 93 -8.22 -14.49 -9.44
CA ILE A 93 -7.34 -14.62 -8.27
C ILE A 93 -5.86 -14.86 -8.62
N ASN A 94 -5.60 -15.72 -9.62
CA ASN A 94 -4.23 -16.05 -10.06
C ASN A 94 -3.58 -14.88 -10.79
N THR A 95 -4.33 -14.23 -11.67
CA THR A 95 -3.87 -13.06 -12.42
C THR A 95 -3.58 -11.90 -11.49
N PHE A 96 -4.42 -11.68 -10.47
CA PHE A 96 -4.20 -10.65 -9.45
C PHE A 96 -2.90 -10.90 -8.67
N LYS A 97 -2.70 -12.13 -8.18
CA LYS A 97 -1.49 -12.51 -7.44
C LYS A 97 -0.23 -12.34 -8.29
N LEU A 98 -0.29 -12.70 -9.57
CA LEU A 98 0.81 -12.48 -10.53
C LEU A 98 1.08 -10.99 -10.76
N ALA A 99 0.04 -10.19 -11.00
CA ALA A 99 0.17 -8.76 -11.24
C ALA A 99 0.84 -8.04 -10.05
N VAL A 100 0.38 -8.32 -8.82
CA VAL A 100 0.97 -7.76 -7.60
C VAL A 100 2.43 -8.20 -7.44
N SER A 101 2.74 -9.47 -7.72
CA SER A 101 4.10 -10.00 -7.62
C SER A 101 5.06 -9.32 -8.61
N ILE A 102 4.62 -9.12 -9.86
CA ILE A 102 5.39 -8.40 -10.89
C ILE A 102 5.59 -6.93 -10.48
N LEU A 103 4.53 -6.29 -9.98
CA LEU A 103 4.59 -4.91 -9.51
C LEU A 103 5.61 -4.76 -8.37
N LEU A 104 5.61 -5.66 -7.39
CA LEU A 104 6.59 -5.65 -6.29
C LEU A 104 8.02 -5.85 -6.77
N LEU A 105 8.25 -6.76 -7.73
CA LEU A 105 9.57 -6.95 -8.33
C LEU A 105 10.04 -5.69 -9.07
N LEU A 106 9.15 -5.06 -9.83
CA LEU A 106 9.43 -3.81 -10.52
C LEU A 106 9.79 -2.69 -9.53
N LEU A 107 9.01 -2.52 -8.46
CA LEU A 107 9.30 -1.53 -7.41
C LEU A 107 10.66 -1.79 -6.76
N THR A 108 10.96 -3.05 -6.45
CA THR A 108 12.24 -3.44 -5.85
C THR A 108 13.40 -3.10 -6.78
N LEU A 109 13.25 -3.36 -8.08
CA LEU A 109 14.26 -3.04 -9.09
C LEU A 109 14.46 -1.52 -9.24
N LEU A 110 13.39 -0.74 -9.27
CA LEU A 110 13.45 0.73 -9.29
C LEU A 110 14.16 1.29 -8.05
N LEU A 111 13.95 0.67 -6.88
CA LEU A 111 14.58 1.06 -5.62
C LEU A 111 16.10 0.78 -5.66
N ILE A 112 16.51 -0.40 -6.16
CA ILE A 112 17.93 -0.74 -6.38
C ILE A 112 18.58 0.26 -7.34
N CYS A 113 17.88 0.64 -8.42
CA CYS A 113 18.36 1.62 -9.39
C CYS A 113 18.36 3.08 -8.87
N ASN A 114 17.94 3.34 -7.63
CA ASN A 114 17.91 4.69 -7.03
C ASN A 114 17.17 5.74 -7.88
N VAL A 115 16.09 5.33 -8.58
CA VAL A 115 15.32 6.22 -9.45
C VAL A 115 14.61 7.28 -8.60
N LYS A 116 15.04 8.54 -8.71
CA LYS A 116 14.40 9.67 -8.03
C LYS A 116 13.41 10.35 -8.96
N VAL A 117 12.13 10.33 -8.58
CA VAL A 117 11.07 11.04 -9.30
C VAL A 117 10.84 12.40 -8.63
N ARG A 118 10.95 13.49 -9.39
CA ARG A 118 10.58 14.83 -8.90
C ARG A 118 9.06 14.93 -8.81
N SER A 119 8.56 15.41 -7.66
CA SER A 119 7.16 15.78 -7.45
C SER A 119 6.82 17.04 -8.28
N THR A 120 5.68 17.02 -8.93
CA THR A 120 5.18 18.11 -9.79
C THR A 120 3.67 18.04 -9.74
N GLN A 121 2.97 19.17 -9.90
CA GLN A 121 1.53 19.21 -9.65
C GLN A 121 0.74 18.12 -10.40
N SER A 122 0.93 17.97 -11.70
CA SER A 122 0.24 16.91 -12.46
C SER A 122 0.62 15.50 -12.03
N ARG A 123 1.87 15.29 -11.58
CA ARG A 123 2.35 13.99 -11.12
C ARG A 123 1.72 13.60 -9.78
N ASP A 124 1.47 14.56 -8.89
CA ASP A 124 0.86 14.26 -7.58
C ASP A 124 -0.58 13.73 -7.77
N PHE A 125 -1.34 14.27 -8.73
CA PHE A 125 -2.67 13.75 -9.07
C PHE A 125 -2.62 12.36 -9.69
N ILE A 126 -1.68 12.13 -10.62
CA ILE A 126 -1.50 10.81 -11.26
C ILE A 126 -1.11 9.78 -10.20
N VAL A 127 -0.16 10.11 -9.31
CA VAL A 127 0.27 9.22 -8.22
C VAL A 127 -0.87 8.97 -7.23
N GLY A 128 -1.66 10.00 -6.89
CA GLY A 128 -2.86 9.83 -6.06
C GLY A 128 -3.87 8.88 -6.69
N GLY A 129 -4.13 9.02 -7.99
CA GLY A 129 -4.98 8.10 -8.76
C GLY A 129 -4.44 6.68 -8.80
N LEU A 130 -3.15 6.52 -9.09
CA LEU A 130 -2.49 5.22 -9.12
C LEU A 130 -2.49 4.53 -7.75
N SER A 131 -2.42 5.31 -6.66
CA SER A 131 -2.45 4.79 -5.29
C SER A 131 -3.85 4.39 -4.82
N GLY A 132 -4.89 4.94 -5.45
CA GLY A 132 -6.27 4.55 -5.18
C GLY A 132 -6.75 3.34 -5.98
N LEU A 133 -6.07 3.03 -7.08
CA LEU A 133 -6.36 1.91 -7.98
C LEU A 133 -5.84 0.58 -7.41
#